data_AF-A0A2D6QDN3-F1
#
_entry.id   AF-A0A2D6QDN3-F1
#
_cell.length_a   1.000
_cell.length_b   1.000
_cell.length_c   1.000
_cell.angle_alpha   90.00
_cell.angle_beta   90.00
_cell.angle_gamma   90.00
#
_symmetry.space_group_name_H-M   'P 1'
#
loop_
_entity.id
_entity.type
_entity.pdbx_description
1 polymer ?
#
loop_
_entity_poly.entity_id
_entity_poly.type
_entity_poly.pdbx_seq_one_letter_code
_entity_poly.pdbx_strand_id
1 'polypeptide(L)'
;MSDTSTTTYKSYWLAWFCLLLITLAMVFIGSKPVLAIGMMVKALIIALFFMHLAFEKKSLIYSVGVGILVTTAVLVVLLVPDGRAM
;
A
#
# COMPACT_ATOMS: atom_id res chain seq x y z
N MET A 1 2.67 -33.35 -4.26
CA MET A 1 3.01 -32.24 -3.35
C MET A 1 3.35 -31.04 -4.22
N SER A 2 2.35 -30.31 -4.73
CA SER A 2 2.61 -29.33 -5.81
C SER A 2 1.52 -28.30 -6.16
N ASP A 3 0.34 -28.27 -5.51
CA ASP A 3 -0.75 -27.39 -5.98
C ASP A 3 -0.97 -26.10 -5.15
N THR A 4 -0.31 -25.95 -4.00
CA THR A 4 -0.44 -24.75 -3.14
C THR A 4 0.54 -23.63 -3.50
N SER A 5 1.66 -23.95 -4.16
CA SER A 5 2.68 -22.97 -4.57
C SER A 5 2.27 -22.16 -5.81
N THR A 6 1.50 -22.74 -6.73
CA THR A 6 1.05 -22.07 -7.97
C THR A 6 0.04 -20.95 -7.71
N THR A 7 -0.90 -21.16 -6.78
CA THR A 7 -1.90 -20.16 -6.37
C THR A 7 -1.24 -18.97 -5.67
N THR A 8 -0.24 -19.24 -4.84
CA THR A 8 0.53 -18.22 -4.11
C THR A 8 1.35 -17.35 -5.06
N TYR A 9 2.05 -17.96 -6.03
CA TYR A 9 2.88 -17.23 -7.01
C TYR A 9 2.08 -16.28 -7.89
N LYS A 10 0.89 -16.70 -8.37
CA LYS A 10 -0.01 -15.84 -9.15
C LYS A 10 -0.47 -14.60 -8.37
N SER A 11 -0.72 -14.78 -7.07
CA SER A 11 -1.13 -13.69 -6.17
C SER A 11 -0.03 -12.63 -6.00
N TYR A 12 1.23 -13.06 -5.84
CA TYR A 12 2.37 -12.14 -5.76
C TYR A 12 2.59 -11.38 -7.08
N TRP A 13 2.42 -12.06 -8.21
CA TRP A 13 2.57 -11.44 -9.52
C TRP A 13 1.49 -10.37 -9.77
N LEU A 14 0.25 -10.63 -9.34
CA LEU A 14 -0.84 -9.66 -9.40
C LEU A 14 -0.58 -8.44 -8.50
N ALA A 15 -0.13 -8.67 -7.26
CA ALA A 15 0.22 -7.59 -6.34
C ALA A 15 1.37 -6.73 -6.88
N TRP A 16 2.38 -7.35 -7.49
CA TRP A 16 3.48 -6.65 -8.17
C TRP A 16 2.96 -5.76 -9.32
N PHE A 17 2.09 -6.30 -10.18
CA PHE A 17 1.52 -5.55 -11.30
C PHE A 17 0.66 -4.37 -10.80
N CYS A 18 -0.15 -4.57 -9.77
CA CYS A 18 -0.92 -3.49 -9.13
C CYS A 18 -0.02 -2.39 -8.56
N LEU A 19 1.06 -2.74 -7.85
CA LEU A 19 2.03 -1.77 -7.33
C LEU A 19 2.67 -0.94 -8.45
N LEU A 20 2.97 -1.59 -9.57
CA LEU A 20 3.56 -0.95 -10.75
C LEU A 20 2.57 0.05 -11.36
N LEU A 21 1.31 -0.33 -11.57
CA LEU A 21 0.26 0.56 -12.08
C LEU A 21 0.02 1.76 -11.16
N ILE A 22 -0.06 1.55 -9.85
CA ILE A 22 -0.23 2.63 -8.88
C ILE A 22 0.95 3.60 -8.95
N THR A 23 2.17 3.08 -9.10
CA THR A 23 3.38 3.91 -9.24
C THR A 23 3.37 4.71 -10.54
N LEU A 24 2.99 4.10 -11.66
CA LEU A 24 2.83 4.80 -12.94
C LEU A 24 1.77 5.90 -12.85
N ALA A 25 0.62 5.62 -12.23
CA ALA A 25 -0.45 6.61 -12.04
C ALA A 25 0.02 7.80 -11.20
N MET A 26 0.79 7.56 -10.12
CA MET A 26 1.39 8.63 -9.31
C MET A 26 2.35 9.51 -10.15
N VAL A 27 3.20 8.89 -10.98
CA VAL A 27 4.15 9.61 -11.84
C VAL A 27 3.45 10.42 -12.93
N PHE A 28 2.42 9.86 -13.56
CA PHE A 28 1.70 10.52 -14.65
C PHE A 28 0.85 11.71 -14.19
N ILE A 29 0.19 11.58 -13.03
CA ILE A 29 -0.74 12.60 -12.55
C ILE A 29 0.00 13.71 -11.79
N GLY A 30 1.04 13.37 -11.03
CA GLY A 30 1.88 14.33 -10.31
C GLY A 30 1.16 15.21 -9.26
N SER A 31 -0.11 14.93 -8.96
CA SER A 31 -0.91 15.75 -8.05
C SER A 31 -0.73 15.27 -6.60
N LYS A 32 -0.56 16.23 -5.68
CA LYS A 32 -0.37 16.02 -4.24
C LYS A 32 -1.35 15.00 -3.61
N PRO A 33 -2.68 15.07 -3.86
CA PRO A 33 -3.62 14.11 -3.28
C PRO A 33 -3.45 12.69 -3.87
N VAL A 34 -3.13 12.58 -5.16
CA VAL A 34 -2.95 11.29 -5.83
C VAL A 34 -1.68 10.59 -5.37
N LEU A 35 -0.62 11.35 -5.10
CA LEU A 35 0.61 10.84 -4.47
C LEU A 35 0.34 10.28 -3.07
N ALA A 36 -0.42 11.00 -2.25
CA ALA A 36 -0.78 10.54 -0.90
C ALA A 36 -1.64 9.27 -0.92
N ILE A 37 -2.68 9.25 -1.77
CA ILE A 37 -3.55 8.07 -1.93
C ILE A 37 -2.74 6.89 -2.50
N GLY A 38 -1.91 7.11 -3.51
CA GLY A 38 -1.08 6.06 -4.11
C GLY A 38 -0.08 5.46 -3.11
N MET A 39 0.53 6.30 -2.25
CA MET A 39 1.42 5.82 -1.18
C MET A 39 0.67 4.99 -0.14
N MET A 40 -0.56 5.35 0.18
CA MET A 40 -1.41 4.60 1.10
C MET A 40 -1.82 3.24 0.53
N VAL A 41 -2.32 3.23 -0.71
CA VAL A 41 -2.77 1.99 -1.38
C VAL A 41 -1.59 1.04 -1.58
N LYS A 42 -0.41 1.53 -1.98
CA LYS A 42 0.77 0.66 -2.13
C LYS A 42 1.20 0.04 -0.79
N ALA A 43 1.15 0.82 0.31
CA ALA A 43 1.52 0.32 1.64
C ALA A 43 0.57 -0.80 2.10
N LEU A 44 -0.72 -0.65 1.80
CA LEU A 44 -1.76 -1.63 2.12
C LEU A 44 -1.57 -2.93 1.33
N ILE A 45 -1.24 -2.84 0.03
CA ILE A 45 -0.94 -4.00 -0.80
C ILE A 45 0.31 -4.74 -0.30
N ILE A 46 1.36 -4.01 0.09
CA ILE A 46 2.59 -4.61 0.63
C ILE A 46 2.32 -5.31 1.98
N ALA A 47 1.55 -4.69 2.87
CA ALA A 47 1.21 -5.26 4.17
C ALA A 47 0.34 -6.52 4.07
N LEU A 48 -0.56 -6.59 3.08
CA LEU A 48 -1.45 -7.74 2.88
C LEU A 48 -0.82 -8.88 2.09
N PHE A 49 -0.02 -8.58 1.07
CA PHE A 49 0.50 -9.60 0.15
C PHE A 49 1.96 -9.98 0.37
N PHE A 50 2.82 -9.05 0.82
CA PHE A 50 4.26 -9.28 0.90
C PHE A 50 4.80 -9.48 2.32
N MET A 51 4.11 -8.93 3.33
CA MET A 51 4.38 -9.32 4.71
C MET A 51 3.72 -10.65 5.01
N HIS A 52 4.38 -11.49 5.81
CA HIS A 52 3.86 -12.75 6.36
C HIS A 52 2.63 -12.56 7.29
N LEU A 53 1.99 -11.39 7.22
CA LEU A 53 0.78 -11.02 7.95
C LEU A 53 -0.47 -11.75 7.44
N ALA A 54 -0.47 -12.22 6.18
CA ALA A 54 -1.58 -12.99 5.62
C ALA A 54 -1.82 -14.34 6.35
N PHE A 55 -0.81 -14.87 7.04
CA PHE A 55 -0.88 -16.11 7.83
C PHE A 55 -1.01 -15.85 9.34
N GLU A 56 -1.07 -14.59 9.76
CA GLU A 56 -1.14 -14.14 11.15
C GLU A 56 -2.61 -13.89 11.59
N LYS A 57 -2.81 -13.69 12.91
CA LYS A 57 -4.16 -13.47 13.46
C LYS A 57 -4.80 -12.22 12.83
N LYS A 58 -6.09 -12.31 12.47
CA LYS A 58 -6.87 -11.20 11.86
C LYS A 58 -6.73 -9.86 12.59
N SER A 59 -6.58 -9.90 13.92
CA SER A 59 -6.33 -8.71 14.75
C SER A 59 -5.07 -7.92 14.34
N LEU A 60 -4.00 -8.60 13.90
CA LEU A 60 -2.75 -7.97 13.50
C LEU A 60 -2.86 -7.28 12.13
N ILE A 61 -3.62 -7.90 11.21
CA ILE A 61 -3.94 -7.28 9.91
C ILE A 61 -4.72 -5.98 10.13
N TYR A 62 -5.73 -5.99 11.02
CA TYR A 62 -6.48 -4.78 11.33
C TYR A 62 -5.60 -3.70 12.00
N SER A 63 -4.73 -4.06 12.95
CA SER A 63 -3.87 -3.08 13.61
C SER A 63 -2.87 -2.43 12.64
N VAL A 64 -2.29 -3.22 11.72
CA VAL A 64 -1.38 -2.68 10.70
C VAL A 64 -2.13 -1.80 9.69
N GLY A 65 -3.34 -2.22 9.26
CA GLY A 65 -4.19 -1.39 8.41
C GLY A 65 -4.55 -0.05 9.06
N VAL A 66 -4.90 -0.06 10.35
CA VAL A 66 -5.15 1.16 11.13
C VAL A 66 -3.88 2.00 11.27
N GLY A 67 -2.72 1.38 11.51
CA GLY A 67 -1.44 2.08 11.58
C GLY A 67 -1.09 2.79 10.26
N ILE A 68 -1.34 2.14 9.12
CA ILE A 68 -1.15 2.74 7.78
C ILE A 68 -2.12 3.92 7.60
N LEU A 69 -3.40 3.76 7.96
CA LEU A 69 -4.41 4.82 7.91
C LEU A 69 -3.98 6.06 8.72
N VAL A 70 -3.59 5.84 9.97
CA VAL A 70 -3.15 6.90 10.89
C VAL A 70 -1.90 7.58 10.35
N THR A 71 -0.90 6.80 9.89
CA THR A 71 0.34 7.36 9.34
C THR A 71 0.07 8.20 8.10
N THR A 72 -0.79 7.73 7.19
CA THR A 72 -1.21 8.51 6.03
C THR A 72 -1.95 9.78 6.42
N ALA A 73 -2.87 9.72 7.39
CA ALA A 73 -3.58 10.91 7.87
C ALA A 73 -2.61 11.93 8.47
N VAL A 74 -1.65 11.49 9.28
CA VAL A 74 -0.60 12.35 9.85
C VAL A 74 0.26 12.96 8.75
N LEU A 75 0.69 12.19 7.75
CA LEU A 75 1.46 12.71 6.63
C LEU A 75 0.65 13.68 5.77
N VAL A 76 -0.64 13.46 5.56
CA VAL A 76 -1.48 14.41 4.82
C VAL A 76 -1.65 15.70 5.63
N VAL A 77 -1.92 15.61 6.92
CA VAL A 77 -2.16 16.79 7.77
C VAL A 77 -0.88 17.59 8.01
N LEU A 78 0.27 16.93 8.19
CA LEU A 78 1.54 17.61 8.47
C LEU A 78 2.28 18.00 7.19
N LEU A 79 2.37 17.11 6.19
CA LEU A 79 3.23 17.31 5.02
C LEU A 79 2.56 18.17 3.92
N VAL A 80 1.22 18.13 3.79
CA VAL A 80 0.51 18.98 2.80
C VAL A 80 0.65 20.48 3.09
N PRO A 81 0.51 20.99 4.33
CA PRO A 81 0.71 22.41 4.61
C PRO A 81 2.16 22.87 4.43
N ASP A 82 3.16 22.04 4.74
CA ASP A 82 4.58 22.37 4.49
C ASP A 82 4.85 22.61 2.99
N GLY A 83 4.21 21.84 2.11
CA GLY A 83 4.29 22.03 0.65
C GLY A 83 3.48 23.22 0.10
N ARG A 84 2.89 24.09 0.95
CA ARG A 84 2.25 25.37 0.57
C ARG A 84 3.11 26.59 0.93
N ALA A 85 4.23 26.39 1.63
CA ALA A 85 5.16 27.45 2.01
C ALA A 85 6.23 27.77 0.94
N MET A 86 6.10 27.18 -0.25
CA MET A 86 6.83 27.54 -1.48
C MET A 86 5.82 27.94 -2.56
#